data_AF-A0A1L2F1B1-F1
#
_entry.id   AF-A0A1L2F1B1-F1
#
_cell.length_a   1.000
_cell.length_b   1.000
_cell.length_c   1.000
_cell.angle_alpha   90.00
_cell.angle_beta   90.00
_cell.angle_gamma   90.00
#
_symmetry.space_group_name_H-M   'P 1'
#
loop_
_entity.id
_entity.type
_entity.pdbx_description
1 polymer ?
#
loop_
_entity_poly.entity_id
_entity_poly.type
_entity_poly.pdbx_seq_one_letter_code
_entity_poly.pdbx_strand_id
1 'polypeptide(L)' 'LVWGVVCGAAASGNFHWSVEDVGKSIVCMLMSGPCLTGYTQTLNDWYDREIDAINEPYRPIPSGAIS' A
#
# COMPACT_ATOMS: atom_id res chain seq x y z
N LEU A 1 -7.10 -5.62 -3.96
CA LEU A 1 -6.44 -4.42 -4.55
C LEU A 1 -6.46 -4.46 -6.07
N VAL A 2 -5.90 -5.50 -6.69
CA VAL A 2 -5.98 -5.78 -8.13
C VAL A 2 -7.40 -5.60 -8.69
N TRP A 3 -8.38 -6.28 -8.11
CA TRP A 3 -9.78 -6.20 -8.59
C TRP A 3 -10.47 -4.86 -8.31
N GLY A 4 -10.05 -4.13 -7.26
CA GLY A 4 -10.59 -2.81 -6.96
C GLY A 4 -10.22 -1.78 -8.03
N VAL A 5 -9.01 -1.88 -8.58
CA VAL A 5 -8.56 -1.02 -9.69
C VAL A 5 -9.34 -1.31 -10.97
N VAL A 6 -9.54 -2.58 -11.33
CA VAL A 6 -10.27 -2.96 -12.56
C VAL A 6 -11.76 -2.59 -12.46
N CYS A 7 -12.41 -2.92 -11.34
CA CYS A 7 -13.80 -2.53 -11.11
C CYS A 7 -13.97 -1.01 -11.08
N GLY A 8 -13.03 -0.29 -10.47
CA GLY A 8 -13.03 1.18 -10.45
C GLY A 8 -12.85 1.78 -11.84
N ALA A 9 -11.91 1.27 -12.63
CA ALA A 9 -11.70 1.70 -14.01
C ALA A 9 -12.96 1.49 -14.85
N ALA A 10 -13.58 0.29 -14.77
CA ALA A 10 -14.82 0.00 -15.46
C ALA A 10 -16.00 0.89 -15.01
N ALA A 11 -16.14 1.12 -13.70
CA ALA A 11 -17.20 1.95 -13.13
C ALA A 11 -17.00 3.46 -13.38
N SER A 12 -15.77 3.91 -13.66
CA SER A 12 -15.46 5.33 -13.86
C SER A 12 -16.12 5.97 -15.08
N GLY A 13 -16.59 5.15 -16.03
CA GLY A 13 -17.10 5.62 -17.33
C GLY A 13 -16.03 6.22 -18.26
N ASN A 14 -14.76 6.27 -17.84
CA ASN A 14 -13.66 6.88 -18.59
C ASN A 14 -12.67 5.84 -19.15
N PHE A 15 -12.81 4.57 -18.78
CA PHE A 15 -11.95 3.51 -19.29
C PHE A 15 -12.36 3.09 -20.71
N HIS A 16 -11.41 3.15 -21.64
CA HIS A 16 -11.58 2.65 -22.99
C HIS A 16 -10.68 1.43 -23.20
N TRP A 17 -11.07 0.53 -24.12
CA TRP A 17 -10.25 -0.62 -24.50
C TRP A 17 -9.06 -0.20 -25.39
N SER A 18 -8.22 0.68 -24.86
CA SER A 18 -6.98 1.16 -25.44
C SER A 18 -5.78 0.55 -24.72
N VAL A 19 -4.65 0.43 -25.43
CA VAL A 19 -3.40 -0.08 -24.82
C VAL A 19 -2.94 0.80 -23.65
N GLU A 20 -3.17 2.11 -23.76
CA GLU A 20 -2.81 3.08 -22.72
C GLU A 20 -3.60 2.85 -21.43
N ASP A 21 -4.93 2.76 -21.51
CA ASP A 21 -5.78 2.59 -20.33
C ASP A 21 -5.57 1.23 -19.66
N VAL A 22 -5.42 0.17 -20.46
CA VAL A 22 -5.04 -1.16 -19.96
C VAL A 22 -3.68 -1.10 -19.25
N GLY A 23 -2.69 -0.41 -19.84
CA GLY A 23 -1.39 -0.19 -19.23
C GLY A 23 -1.46 0.54 -17.89
N LYS A 24 -2.22 1.64 -17.82
CA LYS A 24 -2.47 2.40 -16.58
C LYS A 24 -3.11 1.52 -15.50
N SER A 25 -4.11 0.72 -15.85
CA SER A 25 -4.74 -0.21 -14.91
C SER A 25 -3.75 -1.25 -14.38
N ILE A 26 -2.89 -1.83 -15.23
CA ILE A 26 -1.87 -2.80 -14.82
C ILE A 26 -0.87 -2.15 -13.85
N VAL A 27 -0.34 -0.98 -14.19
CA VAL A 27 0.60 -0.26 -13.31
C VAL A 27 -0.05 0.06 -11.97
N CYS A 28 -1.28 0.56 -11.98
CA CYS A 28 -2.02 0.86 -10.75
C CYS A 28 -2.27 -0.39 -9.90
N MET A 29 -2.64 -1.52 -10.52
CA MET A 29 -2.78 -2.80 -9.82
C MET A 29 -1.47 -3.23 -9.15
N LEU A 30 -0.35 -3.17 -9.88
CA LEU A 30 0.97 -3.55 -9.38
C LEU A 30 1.43 -2.64 -8.22
N MET A 31 1.21 -1.32 -8.33
CA MET A 31 1.60 -0.36 -7.30
C MET A 31 0.68 -0.41 -6.06
N SER A 32 -0.61 -0.70 -6.25
CA SER A 32 -1.59 -0.68 -5.16
C SER A 32 -1.24 -1.63 -4.01
N GLY A 33 -0.66 -2.79 -4.30
CA GLY A 33 -0.22 -3.76 -3.30
C GLY A 33 0.86 -3.20 -2.38
N PRO A 34 2.08 -2.95 -2.89
CA PRO A 34 3.18 -2.40 -2.10
C PRO A 34 2.84 -1.08 -1.41
N CYS A 35 2.14 -0.17 -2.08
CA CYS A 35 1.77 1.12 -1.48
C CYS A 35 0.82 0.94 -0.29
N LEU A 36 -0.23 0.12 -0.42
CA LEU A 36 -1.18 -0.07 0.68
C LEU A 36 -0.57 -0.92 1.80
N THR A 37 0.17 -1.98 1.47
CA THR A 37 0.89 -2.78 2.47
C THR A 37 1.88 -1.91 3.23
N GLY A 38 2.70 -1.11 2.54
CA GLY A 38 3.64 -0.18 3.18
C GLY A 38 2.94 0.81 4.10
N TYR A 39 1.81 1.38 3.65
CA TYR A 39 0.99 2.27 4.48
C TYR A 39 0.47 1.57 5.75
N THR A 40 -0.14 0.39 5.61
CA THR A 40 -0.69 -0.33 6.76
C THR A 40 0.39 -0.81 7.72
N GLN A 41 1.56 -1.24 7.19
CA GLN A 41 2.67 -1.67 8.04
C GLN A 41 3.30 -0.49 8.77
N THR A 42 3.41 0.68 8.14
CA THR A 42 3.88 1.90 8.81
C THR A 42 2.95 2.28 9.97
N LEU A 43 1.64 2.18 9.78
CA LEU A 43 0.68 2.41 10.85
C LEU A 43 0.81 1.36 11.96
N ASN A 44 0.90 0.08 11.62
CA ASN A 44 1.09 -0.99 12.61
C ASN A 44 2.33 -0.73 13.46
N ASP A 45 3.49 -0.50 12.84
CA ASP A 45 4.74 -0.23 13.55
C ASP A 45 4.64 1.03 14.44
N TRP A 46 3.91 2.05 14.01
CA TRP A 46 3.71 3.27 14.81
C TRP A 46 2.85 3.04 16.05
N TYR A 47 1.75 2.30 15.92
CA TYR A 47 0.83 2.04 17.03
C TYR A 47 1.35 0.96 17.98
N ASP A 48 2.10 -0.01 17.46
CA ASP A 48 2.69 -1.08 18.27
C ASP A 48 4.05 -0.67 18.89
N ARG A 49 4.56 0.53 18.63
CA ARG A 49 5.92 0.97 19.06
C ARG A 49 6.23 0.75 20.55
N GLU A 50 5.25 0.89 21.45
CA GLU A 50 5.45 0.70 22.90
C GLU A 50 5.54 -0.79 23.26
N ILE A 51 4.78 -1.62 22.55
CA ILE A 51 4.81 -3.08 22.68
C ILE A 51 6.11 -3.61 22.06
N ASP A 52 6.46 -3.13 20.87
CA ASP A 52 7.68 -3.50 20.15
C ASP A 52 8.94 -3.02 20.87
N ALA A 53 8.89 -1.92 21.65
CA ALA A 53 9.99 -1.52 22.52
C ALA A 53 10.33 -2.58 23.59
N ILE A 54 9.36 -3.41 23.98
CA ILE A 54 9.55 -4.52 24.92
C ILE A 54 9.93 -5.81 24.19
N ASN A 55 9.20 -6.14 23.10
CA ASN A 55 9.31 -7.44 22.43
C ASN A 55 10.38 -7.49 21.34
N GLU A 56 10.49 -6.42 20.54
CA GLU A 56 11.36 -6.33 19.35
C GLU A 56 12.11 -4.98 19.31
N PRO A 57 12.94 -4.66 20.33
CA PRO A 57 13.51 -3.32 20.55
C PRO A 57 14.44 -2.83 19.43
N TYR A 58 14.89 -3.73 18.55
CA TYR A 58 15.74 -3.43 17.40
C TYR A 58 14.96 -2.90 16.18
N ARG A 59 13.62 -2.88 16.23
CA ARG A 59 12.79 -2.33 15.15
C ARG A 59 13.02 -0.84 14.93
N PRO A 60 12.85 -0.31 13.71
CA PRO A 60 13.26 1.05 13.37
C PRO A 60 12.65 2.17 14.24
N ILE A 61 11.35 2.11 14.56
CA ILE A 61 10.67 3.13 15.37
C ILE A 61 11.06 3.05 16.86
N PRO A 62 10.91 1.92 17.58
CA PRO A 62 11.27 1.86 18.99
C PRO A 62 12.77 2.02 19.26
N SER A 63 13.65 1.63 18.32
CA SER A 63 15.09 1.87 18.43
C SER A 63 15.49 3.34 18.21
N GLY A 64 14.57 4.17 17.71
CA GLY A 64 14.84 5.57 17.38
C GLY A 64 15.61 5.78 16.07
N ALA A 65 15.71 4.76 15.21
CA ALA A 65 16.33 4.90 13.89
C ALA A 65 15.49 5.76 12.93
N ILE A 66 14.16 5.76 13.13
CA ILE A 66 13.18 6.61 12.44
C ILE A 66 12.11 7.07 13.45
N SER A 67 11.48 8.22 13.20
CA SER A 67 10.48 8.86 14.07
C SER A 67 9.27 9.36 13.31
#